data_AF-A0A0Q5LWD1-F1
#
_entry.id   AF-A0A0Q5LWD1-F1
#
_cell.length_a   1.000
_cell.length_b   1.000
_cell.length_c   1.000
_cell.angle_alpha   90.00
_cell.angle_beta   90.00
_cell.angle_gamma   90.00
#
_symmetry.space_group_name_H-M   'P 1'
#
loop_
_entity.id
_entity.type
_entity.pdbx_description
1 polymer ?
#
loop_
_entity_poly.entity_id
_entity_poly.type
_entity_poly.pdbx_seq_one_letter_code
_entity_poly.pdbx_strand_id
1 'polypeptide(L)'
;MNRDAPTSTDDDRRDRQVAPEHRWPALIATLVALVAYAFLPSIIPPFARWAVVGVCVLMLVVLIAYNPHHLTRESRWSRRVEIALAVLILAANQVAFVETIVRLLNKHGNGSELLLASLQVWITNVIAFALVYWTMDRGGPVSRVTVKRSELPLADFRFPQDEDKDDIDEVARGSSQVMDWVPNYIDYFYFSLSNSMAFSPTDTMPLTHRAKLLMSLESFAGFVLLALVIARAVSLIG
;
A
#
# COMPACT_ATOMS: atom_id res chain seq x y z
N MET A 1 -21.50 -40.95 25.38
CA MET A 1 -20.13 -41.16 25.89
C MET A 1 -19.40 -41.99 24.84
N ASN A 2 -18.44 -41.56 24.04
CA ASN A 2 -17.62 -40.36 23.93
C ASN A 2 -17.31 -40.28 22.41
N ARG A 3 -17.61 -39.17 21.73
CA ARG A 3 -17.18 -38.97 20.34
C ARG A 3 -15.72 -38.54 20.41
N ASP A 4 -14.84 -39.30 19.77
CA ASP A 4 -13.44 -38.95 19.64
C ASP A 4 -13.34 -37.56 19.01
N ALA A 5 -12.96 -36.59 19.85
CA ALA A 5 -12.58 -35.27 19.40
C ALA A 5 -11.28 -35.44 18.59
N PRO A 6 -11.21 -34.92 17.34
CA PRO A 6 -9.93 -34.86 16.65
C PRO A 6 -8.98 -34.01 17.52
N THR A 7 -7.93 -34.66 17.99
CA THR A 7 -6.89 -34.07 18.81
C THR A 7 -6.23 -32.95 18.00
N SER A 8 -6.23 -31.75 18.56
CA SER A 8 -5.71 -30.49 18.00
C SER A 8 -4.19 -30.46 17.83
N THR A 9 -3.54 -31.61 17.67
CA THR A 9 -2.08 -31.77 17.71
C THR A 9 -1.46 -31.99 16.33
N ASP A 10 -2.26 -32.25 15.29
CA ASP A 10 -1.74 -32.54 13.93
C ASP A 10 -1.73 -31.31 13.01
N ASP A 11 -2.38 -30.21 13.40
CA ASP A 11 -2.41 -28.96 12.63
C ASP A 11 -1.16 -28.08 12.87
N ASP A 12 -0.41 -28.35 13.94
CA ASP A 12 0.72 -27.52 14.41
C ASP A 12 2.06 -27.82 13.69
N ARG A 13 2.03 -28.73 12.70
CA ARG A 13 3.21 -29.24 11.97
C ARG A 13 3.24 -28.94 10.48
N ARG A 14 2.29 -28.17 9.93
CA ARG A 14 2.43 -27.72 8.54
C ARG A 14 3.47 -26.62 8.48
N ASP A 15 4.62 -26.94 7.91
CA ASP A 15 5.48 -25.92 7.31
C ASP A 15 4.60 -25.07 6.39
N ARG A 16 4.77 -23.74 6.47
CA ARG A 16 4.00 -22.76 5.69
C ARG A 16 3.99 -23.16 4.22
N GLN A 17 2.80 -23.33 3.65
CA GLN A 17 2.62 -23.64 2.23
C GLN A 17 2.45 -22.38 1.38
N VAL A 18 2.73 -21.21 1.97
CA VAL A 18 2.63 -19.91 1.31
C VAL A 18 3.62 -19.80 0.16
N ALA A 19 3.11 -19.47 -1.03
CA ALA A 19 3.95 -19.16 -2.17
C ALA A 19 4.87 -17.96 -1.84
N PRO A 20 6.18 -18.04 -2.12
CA PRO A 20 7.10 -16.94 -1.85
C PRO A 20 6.65 -15.64 -2.54
N GLU A 21 6.43 -14.58 -1.76
CA GLU A 21 6.04 -13.28 -2.29
C GLU A 21 7.16 -12.72 -3.20
N HIS A 22 6.81 -12.44 -4.46
CA HIS A 22 7.72 -11.85 -5.43
C HIS A 22 7.83 -10.34 -5.20
N ARG A 23 9.05 -9.80 -5.27
CA ARG A 23 9.30 -8.37 -5.01
C ARG A 23 8.90 -7.43 -6.14
N TRP A 24 8.71 -7.97 -7.34
CA TRP A 24 8.50 -7.18 -8.56
C TRP A 24 7.32 -6.21 -8.49
N PRO A 25 6.12 -6.58 -7.97
CA PRO A 25 5.00 -5.64 -7.90
C PRO A 25 5.31 -4.40 -7.07
N ALA A 26 5.83 -4.56 -5.86
CA ALA A 26 6.20 -3.45 -4.98
C ALA A 26 7.34 -2.60 -5.58
N LEU A 27 8.32 -3.24 -6.21
CA LEU A 27 9.43 -2.56 -6.89
C LEU A 27 8.95 -1.71 -8.06
N ILE A 28 8.12 -2.28 -8.94
CA ILE A 28 7.57 -1.58 -10.11
C ILE A 28 6.74 -0.40 -9.64
N ALA A 29 5.87 -0.60 -8.64
CA ALA A 29 5.06 0.48 -8.09
C ALA A 29 5.93 1.58 -7.47
N THR A 30 6.97 1.22 -6.71
CA THR A 30 7.93 2.19 -6.15
C THR A 30 8.59 3.00 -7.27
N LEU A 31 9.05 2.36 -8.35
CA LEU A 31 9.64 3.06 -9.50
C LEU A 31 8.63 4.00 -10.18
N VAL A 32 7.38 3.56 -10.36
CA VAL A 32 6.31 4.40 -10.92
C VAL A 32 6.07 5.64 -10.04
N ALA A 33 5.98 5.47 -8.72
CA ALA A 33 5.84 6.58 -7.78
C ALA A 33 7.03 7.55 -7.85
N LEU A 34 8.26 7.04 -7.93
CA LEU A 34 9.46 7.87 -8.05
C LEU A 34 9.51 8.64 -9.37
N VAL A 35 9.14 8.01 -10.49
CA VAL A 35 9.05 8.68 -11.79
C VAL A 35 7.96 9.74 -11.78
N ALA A 36 6.77 9.42 -11.26
CA ALA A 36 5.67 10.38 -11.14
C ALA A 36 6.09 11.60 -10.30
N TYR A 37 6.75 11.38 -9.16
CA TYR A 37 7.26 12.44 -8.31
C TYR A 37 8.38 13.25 -8.99
N ALA A 38 9.35 12.58 -9.63
CA ALA A 38 10.50 13.22 -10.30
C ALA A 38 10.10 14.14 -11.47
N PHE A 39 8.96 13.89 -12.12
CA PHE A 39 8.44 14.68 -13.23
C PHE A 39 7.17 15.47 -12.90
N LEU A 40 6.76 15.51 -11.63
CA LEU A 40 5.67 16.35 -11.14
C LEU A 40 5.86 17.82 -11.56
N PRO A 41 4.89 18.46 -12.23
CA PRO A 41 4.90 19.91 -12.33
C PRO A 41 4.79 20.49 -10.92
N SER A 42 5.85 21.10 -10.40
CA SER A 42 5.91 21.56 -9.01
C SER A 42 6.63 22.90 -8.86
N ILE A 43 6.23 23.71 -7.89
CA ILE A 43 6.99 24.89 -7.44
C ILE A 43 8.19 24.49 -6.57
N ILE A 44 8.20 23.25 -6.06
CA ILE A 44 9.33 22.70 -5.31
C ILE A 44 10.58 22.77 -6.19
N PRO A 45 11.69 23.35 -5.69
CA PRO A 45 12.92 23.44 -6.46
C PRO A 45 13.37 22.07 -6.98
N PRO A 46 13.77 21.97 -8.27
CA PRO A 46 14.15 20.69 -8.86
C PRO A 46 15.21 19.93 -8.05
N PHE A 47 16.21 20.64 -7.50
CA PHE A 47 17.28 20.00 -6.72
C PHE A 47 16.75 19.28 -5.47
N ALA A 48 15.76 19.85 -4.76
CA ALA A 48 15.22 19.27 -3.54
C ALA A 48 14.42 18.00 -3.87
N ARG A 49 13.65 18.05 -4.95
CA ARG A 49 12.88 16.92 -5.46
C ARG A 49 13.77 15.76 -5.92
N TRP A 50 14.80 16.06 -6.70
CA TRP A 50 15.77 15.06 -7.15
C TRP A 50 16.60 14.50 -5.99
N ALA A 51 16.86 15.27 -4.94
CA ALA A 51 17.50 14.76 -3.72
C ALA A 51 16.62 13.70 -3.03
N VAL A 52 15.31 13.96 -2.88
CA VAL A 52 14.36 12.96 -2.32
C VAL A 52 14.32 11.71 -3.18
N VAL A 53 14.22 11.85 -4.52
CA VAL A 53 14.26 10.71 -5.45
C VAL A 53 15.56 9.92 -5.29
N GLY A 54 16.71 10.60 -5.23
CA GLY A 54 18.01 9.96 -5.05
C GLY A 54 18.12 9.16 -3.76
N VAL A 55 17.60 9.70 -2.64
CA VAL A 55 17.54 8.98 -1.35
C VAL A 55 16.66 7.75 -1.46
N CYS A 56 15.45 7.86 -2.04
CA CYS A 56 14.55 6.73 -2.22
C CYS A 56 15.16 5.64 -3.13
N VAL A 57 15.80 6.04 -4.23
CA VAL A 57 16.50 5.10 -5.14
C VAL A 57 17.62 4.40 -4.40
N LEU A 58 18.43 5.11 -3.62
CA LEU A 58 19.50 4.51 -2.83
C LEU A 58 18.95 3.46 -1.85
N MET A 59 17.90 3.80 -1.10
CA MET A 59 17.23 2.88 -0.18
C MET A 59 16.66 1.65 -0.91
N LEU A 60 16.04 1.86 -2.07
CA LEU A 60 15.50 0.79 -2.91
C LEU A 60 16.62 -0.14 -3.42
N VAL A 61 17.73 0.40 -3.91
CA VAL A 61 18.89 -0.38 -4.37
C VAL A 61 19.48 -1.21 -3.24
N VAL A 62 19.62 -0.62 -2.05
CA VAL A 62 20.07 -1.31 -0.84
C VAL A 62 19.14 -2.47 -0.48
N LEU A 63 17.81 -2.25 -0.53
CA LEU A 63 16.84 -3.29 -0.27
C LEU A 63 16.90 -4.41 -1.31
N ILE A 64 17.06 -4.09 -2.59
CA ILE A 64 17.19 -5.06 -3.70
C ILE A 64 18.44 -5.92 -3.50
N ALA A 65 19.59 -5.30 -3.22
CA ALA A 65 20.85 -5.99 -2.98
C ALA A 65 20.76 -7.00 -1.82
N TYR A 66 19.95 -6.70 -0.80
CA TYR A 66 19.74 -7.58 0.34
C TYR A 66 18.83 -8.79 0.05
N ASN A 67 17.83 -8.65 -0.83
CA ASN A 67 16.87 -9.71 -1.21
C ASN A 67 16.50 -9.64 -2.71
N PRO A 68 17.29 -10.17 -3.64
CA PRO A 68 17.12 -9.86 -5.07
C PRO A 68 15.78 -10.32 -5.69
N HIS A 69 15.24 -11.46 -5.27
CA HIS A 69 14.05 -12.06 -5.94
C HIS A 69 12.86 -12.31 -5.01
N HIS A 70 13.10 -12.90 -3.83
CA HIS A 70 12.04 -13.25 -2.87
C HIS A 70 12.28 -12.60 -1.51
N LEU A 71 11.19 -12.28 -0.82
CA LEU A 71 11.20 -11.70 0.53
C LEU A 71 11.37 -12.80 1.59
N THR A 72 12.56 -13.41 1.65
CA THR A 72 12.83 -14.55 2.55
C THR A 72 13.68 -14.20 3.77
N ARG A 73 14.45 -13.10 3.73
CA ARG A 73 15.30 -12.68 4.85
C ARG A 73 14.93 -11.30 5.32
N GLU A 74 14.72 -11.14 6.62
CA GLU A 74 14.50 -9.85 7.25
C GLU A 74 15.48 -9.64 8.39
N SER A 75 16.18 -8.50 8.38
CA SER A 75 16.88 -7.99 9.55
C SER A 75 16.12 -6.79 10.10
N ARG A 76 16.34 -6.46 11.39
CA ARG A 76 15.77 -5.24 11.98
C ARG A 76 16.14 -3.98 11.20
N TRP A 77 17.29 -3.98 10.53
CA TRP A 77 17.74 -2.87 9.70
C TRP A 77 17.02 -2.82 8.35
N SER A 78 16.93 -3.93 7.62
CA SER A 78 16.22 -3.97 6.32
C SER A 78 14.77 -3.55 6.49
N ARG A 79 14.13 -3.99 7.59
CA ARG A 79 12.77 -3.58 7.95
C ARG A 79 12.65 -2.07 8.17
N ARG A 80 13.58 -1.46 8.92
CA ARG A 80 13.57 -0.01 9.12
C ARG A 80 13.74 0.75 7.81
N VAL A 81 14.60 0.28 6.91
CA VAL A 81 14.80 0.89 5.59
C VAL A 81 13.54 0.79 4.73
N GLU A 82 12.85 -0.35 4.76
CA GLU A 82 11.60 -0.57 4.01
C GLU A 82 10.47 0.35 4.50
N ILE A 83 10.25 0.43 5.81
CA ILE A 83 9.28 1.37 6.41
C ILE A 83 9.67 2.81 6.08
N ALA A 84 10.95 3.15 6.24
CA ALA A 84 11.42 4.51 6.00
C ALA A 84 11.25 4.92 4.52
N LEU A 85 11.45 3.99 3.57
CA LEU A 85 11.22 4.22 2.16
C LEU A 85 9.73 4.53 1.89
N ALA A 86 8.82 3.70 2.40
CA ALA A 86 7.38 3.89 2.23
C ALA A 86 6.91 5.21 2.84
N VAL A 87 7.35 5.51 4.07
CA VAL A 87 7.00 6.76 4.77
C VAL A 87 7.61 7.98 4.09
N LEU A 88 8.83 7.89 3.57
CA LEU A 88 9.47 9.00 2.86
C LEU A 88 8.74 9.33 1.56
N ILE A 89 8.37 8.32 0.77
CA ILE A 89 7.56 8.51 -0.44
C ILE A 89 6.20 9.13 -0.08
N LEU A 90 5.53 8.61 0.95
CA LEU A 90 4.26 9.15 1.41
C LEU A 90 4.39 10.62 1.84
N ALA A 91 5.35 10.95 2.69
CA ALA A 91 5.57 12.30 3.18
C ALA A 91 5.90 13.27 2.04
N ALA A 92 6.78 12.87 1.11
CA ALA A 92 7.11 13.65 -0.07
C ALA A 92 5.87 13.90 -0.94
N ASN A 93 5.02 12.89 -1.10
CA ASN A 93 3.76 13.02 -1.84
C ASN A 93 2.74 13.91 -1.11
N GLN A 94 2.66 13.87 0.22
CA GLN A 94 1.77 14.77 0.97
C GLN A 94 2.17 16.24 0.81
N VAL A 95 3.47 16.54 0.74
CA VAL A 95 3.95 17.90 0.43
C VAL A 95 3.51 18.33 -0.96
N ALA A 96 3.72 17.47 -1.97
CA ALA A 96 3.27 17.69 -3.35
C ALA A 96 1.74 17.82 -3.47
N PHE A 97 1.00 17.07 -2.66
CA PHE A 97 -0.46 17.13 -2.58
C PHE A 97 -0.94 18.49 -2.07
N VAL A 98 -0.40 18.97 -0.94
CA VAL A 98 -0.73 20.29 -0.40
C VAL A 98 -0.38 21.39 -1.41
N GLU A 99 0.79 21.28 -2.06
CA GLU A 99 1.17 22.21 -3.13
C GLU A 99 0.13 22.21 -4.27
N THR A 100 -0.30 21.03 -4.71
CA THR A 100 -1.28 20.88 -5.79
C THR A 100 -2.63 21.49 -5.42
N ILE A 101 -3.08 21.31 -4.17
CA ILE A 101 -4.28 21.96 -3.62
C ILE A 101 -4.14 23.49 -3.69
N VAL A 102 -3.02 24.03 -3.21
CA VAL A 102 -2.78 25.48 -3.21
C VAL A 102 -2.80 26.03 -4.64
N ARG A 103 -2.24 25.30 -5.60
CA ARG A 103 -2.26 25.69 -7.01
C ARG A 103 -3.65 25.63 -7.65
N LEU A 104 -4.43 24.61 -7.31
CA LEU A 104 -5.85 24.49 -7.73
C LEU A 104 -6.68 25.66 -7.21
N LEU A 105 -6.49 26.06 -5.94
CA LEU A 105 -7.20 27.17 -5.29
C LEU A 105 -6.78 28.54 -5.84
N ASN A 106 -5.47 28.77 -6.01
CA ASN A 106 -4.93 30.06 -6.47
C ASN A 106 -4.98 30.25 -8.00
N LYS A 107 -5.56 29.29 -8.73
CA LYS A 107 -5.64 29.28 -10.20
C LYS A 107 -4.26 29.44 -10.88
N HIS A 108 -3.22 28.93 -10.24
CA HIS A 108 -1.83 29.14 -10.65
C HIS A 108 -1.34 28.01 -11.58
N GLY A 109 -1.16 28.30 -12.86
CA GLY A 109 -0.70 27.36 -13.88
C GLY A 109 -1.76 27.03 -14.95
N ASN A 110 -1.33 26.34 -16.00
CA ASN A 110 -2.21 25.90 -17.09
C ASN A 110 -3.16 24.80 -16.59
N GLY A 111 -4.41 24.77 -17.08
CA GLY A 111 -5.41 23.77 -16.70
C GLY A 111 -4.93 22.33 -16.94
N SER A 112 -4.28 22.07 -18.08
CA SER A 112 -3.72 20.75 -18.40
C SER A 112 -2.58 20.34 -17.47
N GLU A 113 -1.74 21.29 -17.05
CA GLU A 113 -0.64 21.06 -16.12
C GLU A 113 -1.14 20.71 -14.73
N LEU A 114 -2.19 21.39 -14.26
CA LEU A 114 -2.82 21.10 -12.97
C LEU A 114 -3.50 19.74 -12.96
N LEU A 115 -4.16 19.34 -14.05
CA LEU A 115 -4.75 18.01 -14.19
C LEU A 115 -3.67 16.92 -14.16
N LEU A 116 -2.57 17.11 -14.88
CA LEU A 116 -1.45 16.16 -14.87
C LEU A 116 -0.82 16.07 -13.48
N ALA A 117 -0.58 17.19 -12.80
CA ALA A 117 -0.05 17.22 -11.44
C ALA A 117 -0.99 16.50 -10.46
N SER A 118 -2.29 16.74 -10.57
CA SER A 118 -3.31 16.10 -9.73
C SER A 118 -3.35 14.59 -9.94
N LEU A 119 -3.28 14.14 -11.19
CA LEU A 119 -3.21 12.72 -11.54
C LEU A 119 -1.93 12.06 -10.98
N GLN A 120 -0.77 12.70 -11.16
CA GLN A 120 0.50 12.18 -10.66
C GLN A 120 0.53 12.08 -9.14
N VAL A 121 0.05 13.11 -8.44
CA VAL A 121 -0.08 13.11 -6.98
C VAL A 121 -1.04 12.01 -6.52
N TRP A 122 -2.19 11.84 -7.19
CA TRP A 122 -3.17 10.83 -6.83
C TRP A 122 -2.62 9.41 -6.98
N ILE A 123 -2.02 9.08 -8.14
CA ILE A 123 -1.40 7.76 -8.38
C ILE A 123 -0.29 7.50 -7.37
N THR A 124 0.57 8.50 -7.12
CA THR A 124 1.65 8.38 -6.14
C THR A 124 1.10 8.21 -4.72
N ASN A 125 -0.04 8.82 -4.40
CA ASN A 125 -0.72 8.67 -3.11
C ASN A 125 -1.17 7.23 -2.90
N VAL A 126 -1.86 6.65 -3.88
CA VAL A 126 -2.30 5.25 -3.86
C VAL A 126 -1.10 4.32 -3.68
N ILE A 127 -0.04 4.50 -4.46
CA ILE A 127 1.16 3.66 -4.32
C ILE A 127 1.80 3.81 -2.94
N ALA A 128 1.93 5.04 -2.45
CA ALA A 128 2.57 5.30 -1.17
C ALA A 128 1.80 4.71 0.02
N PHE A 129 0.47 4.86 0.03
CA PHE A 129 -0.38 4.26 1.04
C PHE A 129 -0.38 2.73 0.94
N ALA A 130 -0.45 2.15 -0.26
CA ALA A 130 -0.30 0.71 -0.47
C ALA A 130 1.01 0.17 0.12
N LEU A 131 2.15 0.86 -0.10
CA LEU A 131 3.44 0.50 0.49
C LEU A 131 3.41 0.59 2.02
N VAL A 132 2.80 1.64 2.59
CA VAL A 132 2.66 1.78 4.04
C VAL A 132 1.79 0.67 4.63
N TYR A 133 0.65 0.35 4.02
CA TYR A 133 -0.21 -0.75 4.48
C TYR A 133 0.50 -2.10 4.39
N TRP A 134 1.14 -2.37 3.26
CA TRP A 134 1.89 -3.58 2.99
C TRP A 134 3.04 -3.77 3.99
N THR A 135 3.75 -2.70 4.35
CA THR A 135 4.85 -2.76 5.33
C THR A 135 4.39 -2.71 6.78
N MET A 136 3.17 -2.26 7.06
CA MET A 136 2.63 -2.17 8.43
C MET A 136 1.98 -3.48 8.88
N ASP A 137 1.17 -4.08 8.02
CA ASP A 137 0.25 -5.18 8.37
C ASP A 137 0.96 -6.51 8.67
N ARG A 138 0.49 -7.25 9.68
CA ARG A 138 0.99 -8.58 10.09
C ARG A 138 2.51 -8.68 10.27
N GLY A 139 3.13 -7.57 10.69
CA GLY A 139 4.58 -7.50 10.82
C GLY A 139 5.31 -7.47 9.48
N GLY A 140 4.64 -7.06 8.40
CA GLY A 140 5.13 -6.81 7.03
C GLY A 140 5.47 -8.05 6.21
N PRO A 141 6.05 -7.86 5.02
CA PRO A 141 5.98 -8.87 3.95
C PRO A 141 6.78 -10.13 4.23
N VAL A 142 7.98 -10.00 4.79
CA VAL A 142 8.79 -11.19 5.11
C VAL A 142 8.10 -12.00 6.21
N SER A 143 7.66 -11.35 7.29
CA SER A 143 6.89 -11.99 8.37
C SER A 143 5.67 -12.75 7.84
N ARG A 144 4.94 -12.15 6.89
CA ARG A 144 3.77 -12.74 6.22
C ARG A 144 4.07 -14.00 5.42
N VAL A 145 5.31 -14.33 5.11
CA VAL A 145 5.68 -15.60 4.43
C VAL A 145 6.53 -16.53 5.32
N THR A 146 7.35 -15.99 6.22
CA THR A 146 8.33 -16.80 6.98
C THR A 146 7.86 -17.22 8.38
N VAL A 147 7.04 -16.42 9.05
CA VAL A 147 6.56 -16.72 10.43
C VAL A 147 5.42 -17.73 10.37
N LYS A 148 5.32 -18.64 11.33
CA LYS A 148 4.19 -19.60 11.41
C LYS A 148 2.87 -18.85 11.58
N ARG A 149 1.77 -19.39 11.05
CA ARG A 149 0.44 -18.76 11.12
C ARG A 149 0.02 -18.43 12.56
N SER A 150 0.26 -19.34 13.50
CA SER A 150 -0.05 -19.19 14.93
C SER A 150 0.78 -18.12 15.65
N GLU A 151 1.93 -17.75 15.07
CA GLU A 151 2.87 -16.76 15.62
C GLU A 151 2.82 -15.43 14.86
N LEU A 152 1.94 -15.30 13.86
CA LEU A 152 1.81 -14.06 13.08
C LEU A 152 1.38 -12.90 14.00
N PRO A 153 1.99 -11.72 13.85
CA PRO A 153 1.50 -10.52 14.52
C PRO A 153 0.04 -10.23 14.18
N LEU A 154 -0.64 -9.55 15.11
CA LEU A 154 -2.03 -9.11 14.93
C LEU A 154 -2.22 -8.37 13.59
N ALA A 155 -3.30 -8.70 12.90
CA ALA A 155 -3.65 -8.07 11.63
C ALA A 155 -4.13 -6.63 11.86
N ASP A 156 -3.66 -5.73 11.01
CA ASP A 156 -4.17 -4.37 10.88
C ASP A 156 -5.39 -4.30 9.98
N PHE A 157 -5.45 -5.21 8.99
CA PHE A 157 -6.51 -5.30 8.01
C PHE A 157 -7.08 -6.72 7.96
N ARG A 158 -8.40 -6.79 7.85
CA ARG A 158 -9.13 -8.04 7.58
C ARG A 158 -9.53 -8.06 6.13
N PHE A 159 -9.02 -9.04 5.38
CA PHE A 159 -9.35 -9.25 3.98
C PHE A 159 -10.48 -10.29 3.86
N PRO A 160 -11.27 -10.28 2.77
CA PRO A 160 -12.34 -11.26 2.56
C PRO A 160 -11.87 -12.72 2.70
N GLN A 161 -10.68 -13.02 2.17
CA GLN A 161 -10.07 -14.35 2.24
C GLN A 161 -9.83 -14.85 3.67
N ASP A 162 -9.84 -13.95 4.68
CA ASP A 162 -9.78 -14.35 6.08
C ASP A 162 -11.11 -14.93 6.60
N GLU A 163 -12.23 -14.67 5.92
CA GLU A 163 -13.60 -15.06 6.29
C GLU A 163 -14.21 -16.12 5.36
N ASP A 164 -13.72 -16.25 4.13
CA ASP A 164 -14.24 -17.09 3.03
C ASP A 164 -14.35 -18.61 3.30
N LYS A 165 -13.97 -19.12 4.48
CA LYS A 165 -13.87 -20.57 4.75
C LYS A 165 -15.21 -21.32 4.61
N ASP A 166 -16.29 -20.69 5.07
CA ASP A 166 -17.62 -21.31 5.14
C ASP A 166 -18.49 -20.98 3.90
N ASP A 167 -17.89 -20.38 2.87
CA ASP A 167 -18.53 -20.09 1.58
C ASP A 167 -18.56 -21.30 0.63
N ILE A 168 -19.08 -21.10 -0.58
CA ILE A 168 -19.14 -22.10 -1.66
C ILE A 168 -17.74 -22.67 -1.98
N ASP A 169 -17.70 -23.92 -2.43
CA ASP A 169 -16.47 -24.70 -2.61
C ASP A 169 -15.36 -23.95 -3.38
N GLU A 170 -15.72 -23.24 -4.45
CA GLU A 170 -14.75 -22.47 -5.23
C GLU A 170 -14.13 -21.27 -4.50
N VAL A 171 -14.87 -20.66 -3.57
CA VAL A 171 -14.41 -19.52 -2.75
C VAL A 171 -13.66 -20.01 -1.52
N ALA A 172 -14.20 -21.01 -0.81
CA ALA A 172 -13.56 -21.61 0.36
C ALA A 172 -12.16 -22.17 0.06
N ARG A 173 -11.95 -22.69 -1.16
CA ARG A 173 -10.63 -23.11 -1.65
C ARG A 173 -9.60 -21.99 -1.65
N GLY A 174 -9.97 -20.71 -1.76
CA GLY A 174 -9.05 -19.58 -1.73
C GLY A 174 -8.78 -19.02 -0.33
N SER A 175 -9.49 -19.50 0.69
CA SER A 175 -9.44 -18.92 2.03
C SER A 175 -8.08 -19.07 2.71
N SER A 176 -7.80 -18.14 3.62
CA SER A 176 -6.65 -18.11 4.53
C SER A 176 -6.45 -19.43 5.29
N GLN A 177 -7.53 -20.14 5.66
CA GLN A 177 -7.43 -21.38 6.43
C GLN A 177 -7.12 -22.60 5.56
N VAL A 178 -7.59 -22.61 4.31
CA VAL A 178 -7.42 -23.77 3.41
C VAL A 178 -6.09 -23.71 2.66
N MET A 179 -5.74 -22.54 2.13
CA MET A 179 -4.54 -22.35 1.29
C MET A 179 -3.39 -21.62 1.99
N ASP A 180 -3.52 -21.37 3.30
CA ASP A 180 -2.57 -20.52 4.03
C ASP A 180 -2.37 -19.16 3.34
N TRP A 181 -3.44 -18.64 2.72
CA TRP A 181 -3.39 -17.40 1.94
C TRP A 181 -2.94 -16.24 2.83
N VAL A 182 -2.09 -15.37 2.26
CA VAL A 182 -1.69 -14.11 2.88
C VAL A 182 -1.73 -12.99 1.85
N PRO A 183 -2.08 -11.76 2.26
CA PRO A 183 -2.09 -10.62 1.37
C PRO A 183 -0.68 -10.29 0.90
N ASN A 184 -0.54 -10.13 -0.42
CA ASN A 184 0.66 -9.62 -1.08
C ASN A 184 0.47 -8.14 -1.46
N TYR A 185 1.52 -7.52 -2.01
CA TYR A 185 1.47 -6.10 -2.39
C TYR A 185 0.29 -5.70 -3.28
N ILE A 186 -0.12 -6.56 -4.22
CA ILE A 186 -1.24 -6.26 -5.14
C ILE A 186 -2.55 -6.12 -4.37
N ASP A 187 -2.77 -6.94 -3.34
CA ASP A 187 -3.95 -6.85 -2.49
C ASP A 187 -4.02 -5.48 -1.78
N TYR A 188 -2.89 -4.99 -1.26
CA TYR A 188 -2.81 -3.65 -0.66
C TYR A 188 -2.92 -2.52 -1.69
N PHE A 189 -2.43 -2.71 -2.91
CA PHE A 189 -2.57 -1.73 -3.99
C PHE A 189 -4.03 -1.59 -4.42
N TYR A 190 -4.73 -2.71 -4.64
CA TYR A 190 -6.16 -2.71 -4.94
C TYR A 190 -6.96 -2.05 -3.81
N PHE A 191 -6.67 -2.43 -2.56
CA PHE A 191 -7.26 -1.84 -1.37
C PHE A 191 -7.03 -0.32 -1.24
N SER A 192 -5.80 0.15 -1.45
CA SER A 192 -5.48 1.58 -1.42
C SER A 192 -6.18 2.35 -2.55
N LEU A 193 -6.20 1.77 -3.75
CA LEU A 193 -6.91 2.33 -4.89
C LEU A 193 -8.42 2.47 -4.59
N SER A 194 -9.05 1.42 -4.08
CA SER A 194 -10.47 1.42 -3.73
C SER A 194 -10.78 2.42 -2.61
N ASN A 195 -9.95 2.44 -1.55
CA ASN A 195 -10.07 3.36 -0.43
C ASN A 195 -9.90 4.84 -0.85
N SER A 196 -9.01 5.13 -1.80
CA SER A 196 -8.80 6.48 -2.32
C SER A 196 -9.94 6.97 -3.22
N MET A 197 -10.65 6.08 -3.92
CA MET A 197 -11.73 6.48 -4.83
C MET A 197 -13.07 6.75 -4.13
N ALA A 198 -13.26 6.27 -2.90
CA ALA A 198 -14.49 6.42 -2.10
C ALA A 198 -15.80 5.88 -2.74
N PHE A 199 -15.73 5.21 -3.90
CA PHE A 199 -16.88 4.66 -4.65
C PHE A 199 -16.79 3.14 -4.92
N SER A 200 -15.85 2.43 -4.30
CA SER A 200 -15.63 0.99 -4.51
C SER A 200 -16.25 0.16 -3.38
N PRO A 201 -16.59 -1.12 -3.59
CA PRO A 201 -16.87 -2.04 -2.48
C PRO A 201 -15.69 -2.03 -1.50
N THR A 202 -15.93 -1.60 -0.26
CA THR A 202 -14.98 -1.71 0.84
C THR A 202 -15.04 -3.13 1.40
N ASP A 203 -14.21 -3.98 0.83
CA ASP A 203 -14.05 -5.39 1.13
C ASP A 203 -12.98 -5.64 2.21
N THR A 204 -12.03 -4.72 2.39
CA THR A 204 -10.99 -4.80 3.44
C THR A 204 -11.30 -3.89 4.63
N MET A 205 -11.38 -4.45 5.84
CA MET A 205 -11.76 -3.71 7.05
C MET A 205 -10.54 -3.35 7.92
N PRO A 206 -10.39 -2.08 8.37
CA PRO A 206 -9.33 -1.71 9.31
C PRO A 206 -9.65 -2.15 10.74
N LEU A 207 -8.77 -2.95 11.32
CA LEU A 207 -8.93 -3.49 12.67
C LEU A 207 -8.29 -2.58 13.72
N THR A 208 -7.08 -2.07 13.46
CA THR A 208 -6.31 -1.28 14.44
C THR A 208 -6.57 0.23 14.31
N HIS A 209 -6.32 0.98 15.39
CA HIS A 209 -6.47 2.44 15.36
C HIS A 209 -5.58 3.11 14.31
N ARG A 210 -4.35 2.64 14.13
CA ARG A 210 -3.44 3.16 13.11
C ARG A 210 -3.96 2.93 11.69
N ALA A 211 -4.53 1.75 11.41
CA ALA A 211 -5.15 1.45 10.13
C ALA A 211 -6.34 2.36 9.86
N LYS A 212 -7.22 2.55 10.85
CA LYS A 212 -8.39 3.45 10.75
C LYS A 212 -7.98 4.89 10.43
N LEU A 213 -6.94 5.41 11.09
CA LEU A 213 -6.44 6.76 10.87
C LEU A 213 -5.81 6.94 9.48
N LEU A 214 -4.96 6.00 9.05
CA LEU A 214 -4.33 6.07 7.73
C LEU A 214 -5.35 5.95 6.60
N MET A 215 -6.30 5.02 6.70
CA MET A 215 -7.40 4.91 5.73
C MET A 215 -8.22 6.19 5.65
N SER A 216 -8.57 6.76 6.81
CA SER A 216 -9.34 8.01 6.86
C SER A 216 -8.58 9.15 6.18
N LEU A 217 -7.26 9.25 6.42
CA LEU A 217 -6.41 10.26 5.79
C LEU A 217 -6.36 10.08 4.27
N GLU A 218 -6.17 8.85 3.80
CA GLU A 218 -6.12 8.55 2.37
C GLU A 218 -7.44 8.85 1.66
N SER A 219 -8.57 8.36 2.18
CA SER A 219 -9.89 8.62 1.58
C SER A 219 -10.23 10.11 1.59
N PHE A 220 -9.90 10.82 2.68
CA PHE A 220 -10.10 12.26 2.76
C PHE A 220 -9.24 13.00 1.73
N ALA A 221 -7.97 12.64 1.59
CA ALA A 221 -7.08 13.23 0.60
C ALA A 221 -7.58 13.00 -0.83
N GLY A 222 -8.01 11.77 -1.15
CA GLY A 222 -8.61 11.42 -2.44
C GLY A 222 -9.87 12.23 -2.73
N PHE A 223 -10.78 12.34 -1.75
CA PHE A 223 -12.00 13.13 -1.85
C PHE A 223 -11.71 14.61 -2.11
N VAL A 224 -10.81 15.23 -1.34
CA VAL A 224 -10.45 16.65 -1.49
C VAL A 224 -9.86 16.92 -2.87
N LEU A 225 -8.96 16.07 -3.34
CA LEU A 225 -8.34 16.23 -4.66
C LEU A 225 -9.37 16.13 -5.77
N LEU A 226 -10.24 15.11 -5.72
CA LEU A 226 -11.31 14.92 -6.69
C LEU A 226 -12.25 16.14 -6.73
N ALA A 227 -12.71 16.60 -5.57
CA ALA A 227 -13.61 17.74 -5.47
C ALA A 227 -13.00 19.02 -6.07
N LEU A 228 -11.73 19.30 -5.76
CA LEU A 228 -11.02 20.49 -6.28
C LEU A 228 -10.74 20.40 -7.78
N VAL A 229 -10.37 19.22 -8.28
CA VAL A 229 -10.17 18.99 -9.71
C VAL A 229 -11.47 19.22 -10.49
N ILE A 230 -12.60 18.67 -10.01
CA ILE A 230 -13.91 18.89 -10.63
C ILE A 230 -14.29 20.38 -10.59
N ALA A 231 -14.18 21.02 -9.42
CA ALA A 231 -14.48 22.44 -9.27
C ALA A 231 -13.65 23.32 -10.23
N ARG A 232 -12.35 22.99 -10.39
CA ARG A 232 -11.46 23.70 -11.32
C ARG A 232 -11.85 23.48 -12.77
N ALA A 233 -12.19 22.25 -13.15
CA ALA A 233 -12.64 21.92 -14.51
C ALA A 233 -13.91 22.69 -14.88
N VAL A 234 -14.89 22.76 -13.98
CA VAL A 234 -16.13 23.52 -14.18
C VAL A 234 -15.84 25.02 -14.34
N SER A 235 -14.97 25.59 -13.48
CA SER A 235 -14.56 27.00 -13.56
C SER A 235 -13.76 27.37 -14.83
N LEU A 236 -13.32 26.41 -15.64
CA LEU A 236 -12.65 26.67 -16.92
C LEU A 236 -13.61 26.65 -18.11
N ILE A 237 -14.78 26.02 -17.96
CA ILE A 237 -15.79 25.89 -19.02
C ILE A 237 -16.86 26.99 -18.90
N GLY A 238 -17.18 27.43 -17.68
CA GLY A 238 -18.09 28.55 -17.39
C GLY A 238 -17.35 29.83 -17.05
#